data_AF-A0A8H6WR91-F1
#
_entry.id   AF-A0A8H6WR91-F1
#
_cell.length_a   1.000
_cell.length_b   1.000
_cell.length_c   1.000
_cell.angle_alpha   90.00
_cell.angle_beta   90.00
_cell.angle_gamma   90.00
#
_symmetry.space_group_name_H-M   'P 1'
#
loop_
_entity.id
_entity.type
_entity.pdbx_description
1 polymer ?
#
loop_
_entity_poly.entity_id
_entity_poly.type
_entity_poly.pdbx_seq_one_letter_code
_entity_poly.pdbx_strand_id
1 'polypeptide(L)'
;MPRIPSNPSVPAHGPLFGAALIDDEFYTVYEGEPIFLCHFPSPQEAASVDTHDVYANFLTPTYISHGVPYVPFIPKCSPWYGELLGLFGSYTWQSVPIVELKPGKWAFDPAHVLKWYELEGKLQCVAQALLGGVPIRPKGFRPFGLPHRIGYMAEHSSEKAARHAVLKSRDGFLPLIAQISLFIFLHKIVENFDPVDWRAKVQSDARVSAAWWDQLERSAAGDMSLPRIGGVLDLRLHHGDDPLEKTPFDDIFAAAISFSLPMPLYIRWGRIIGNKSQIPNPPLLSAMGLIPDLAEQMYLRTIPGSVQFSPWASSIKEHPNPGSGHVSPWVALHDLVKEMTFRSLRDDKPFCSTPDAPADEPEPEPAPGPAKPFPPVEKYSGQRSGETMTSFLARRAGAREKAMASENEQQKQRREQREANASTGAVPGKTGARVYVWELRDGHYIRTAAGRDKYEDVWESYSESQRIYDWNTNEWDVCGAFGTNEDEQDLRPYTVIDFDNEEDDALHTPH
;
A
#
# COMPACT_ATOMS: atom_id res chain seq x y z
N MET A 1 12.65 -26.44 -39.87
CA MET A 1 12.92 -25.80 -38.56
C MET A 1 12.14 -24.50 -38.51
N PRO A 2 11.12 -24.37 -37.65
CA PRO A 2 10.40 -23.11 -37.49
C PRO A 2 11.30 -22.12 -36.74
N ARG A 3 11.28 -20.86 -37.18
CA ARG A 3 12.10 -19.77 -36.63
C ARG A 3 11.66 -19.46 -35.20
N ILE A 4 12.62 -19.42 -34.28
CA ILE A 4 12.46 -18.88 -32.93
C ILE A 4 12.11 -17.39 -33.08
N PRO A 5 10.99 -16.89 -32.52
CA PRO A 5 10.70 -15.48 -32.55
C PRO A 5 11.71 -14.71 -31.71
N SER A 6 12.21 -13.61 -32.25
CA SER A 6 12.96 -12.60 -31.51
C SER A 6 12.12 -12.09 -30.34
N ASN A 7 12.71 -12.16 -29.14
CA ASN A 7 12.30 -11.58 -27.86
C ASN A 7 11.00 -10.76 -27.90
N PRO A 8 9.88 -11.24 -27.33
CA PRO A 8 8.63 -10.49 -27.35
C PRO A 8 8.79 -9.26 -26.46
N SER A 9 8.76 -8.08 -27.08
CA SER A 9 8.55 -6.82 -26.39
C SER A 9 7.26 -6.92 -25.57
N VAL A 10 7.38 -6.81 -24.25
CA VAL A 10 6.25 -6.77 -23.30
C VAL A 10 5.25 -5.71 -23.77
N PRO A 11 3.96 -6.05 -24.00
CA PRO A 11 2.96 -5.07 -24.40
C PRO A 11 2.77 -4.02 -23.31
N ALA A 12 2.79 -2.74 -23.68
CA ALA A 12 2.81 -1.64 -22.72
C ALA A 12 1.52 -1.47 -21.90
N HIS A 13 0.34 -1.91 -22.37
CA HIS A 13 -0.91 -1.66 -21.65
C HIS A 13 -1.99 -2.72 -21.93
N GLY A 14 -2.37 -3.47 -20.88
CA GLY A 14 -3.49 -4.41 -20.79
C GLY A 14 -3.30 -5.28 -19.53
N PRO A 15 -4.36 -5.85 -18.91
CA PRO A 15 -4.18 -6.81 -17.82
C PRO A 15 -3.42 -8.01 -18.38
N LEU A 16 -2.11 -8.05 -18.11
CA LEU A 16 -1.26 -9.19 -18.39
C LEU A 16 -1.65 -10.24 -17.36
N PHE A 17 -2.56 -11.14 -17.74
CA PHE A 17 -2.50 -12.45 -17.11
C PHE A 17 -1.23 -13.12 -17.63
N GLY A 18 -0.48 -13.76 -16.76
CA GLY A 18 0.71 -14.48 -17.19
C GLY A 18 1.14 -15.43 -16.11
N ALA A 19 1.40 -16.67 -16.49
CA ALA A 19 2.10 -17.57 -15.62
C ALA A 19 3.58 -17.20 -15.59
N ALA A 20 4.20 -17.27 -14.42
CA ALA A 20 5.64 -17.18 -14.24
C ALA A 20 6.17 -18.45 -13.60
N LEU A 21 7.37 -18.84 -13.97
CA LEU A 21 8.17 -19.85 -13.27
C LEU A 21 9.39 -19.14 -12.69
N ILE A 22 9.54 -19.20 -11.38
CA ILE A 22 10.64 -18.54 -10.65
C ILE A 22 11.20 -19.56 -9.67
N ASP A 23 12.47 -19.91 -9.82
CA ASP A 23 13.16 -20.89 -8.95
C ASP A 23 12.39 -22.22 -8.77
N ASP A 24 11.83 -22.72 -9.88
CA ASP A 24 10.98 -23.94 -9.97
C ASP A 24 9.57 -23.81 -9.34
N GLU A 25 9.15 -22.60 -9.01
CA GLU A 25 7.80 -22.32 -8.48
C GLU A 25 6.93 -21.56 -9.47
N PHE A 26 5.68 -22.00 -9.58
CA PHE A 26 4.71 -21.39 -10.48
C PHE A 26 3.94 -20.27 -9.79
N TYR A 27 3.75 -19.20 -10.54
CA TYR A 27 2.97 -18.04 -10.17
C TYR A 27 1.98 -17.70 -11.28
N THR A 28 0.86 -17.10 -10.92
CA THR A 28 -0.02 -16.38 -11.85
C THR A 28 -0.02 -14.91 -11.47
N VAL A 29 0.24 -14.05 -12.45
CA VAL A 29 0.21 -12.59 -12.28
C VAL A 29 -1.12 -12.07 -12.82
N TYR A 30 -1.82 -11.28 -12.02
CA TYR A 30 -3.06 -10.58 -12.38
C TYR A 30 -2.85 -9.08 -12.18
N GLU A 31 -2.95 -8.28 -13.24
CA GLU A 31 -2.76 -6.81 -13.24
C GLU A 31 -1.44 -6.28 -12.66
N GLY A 32 -0.51 -7.18 -12.32
CA GLY A 32 0.81 -6.89 -11.80
C GLY A 32 1.89 -6.88 -12.87
N GLU A 33 3.05 -6.35 -12.49
CA GLU A 33 4.27 -6.40 -13.31
C GLU A 33 5.03 -7.69 -12.95
N PRO A 34 5.19 -8.66 -13.87
CA PRO A 34 5.80 -9.94 -13.52
C PRO A 34 7.24 -9.82 -12.99
N ILE A 35 7.97 -8.77 -13.42
CA ILE A 35 9.33 -8.47 -12.93
C ILE A 35 9.38 -8.16 -11.43
N PHE A 36 8.25 -7.75 -10.83
CA PHE A 36 8.14 -7.56 -9.38
C PHE A 36 8.54 -8.83 -8.61
N LEU A 37 8.10 -10.00 -9.09
CA LEU A 37 8.36 -11.27 -8.43
C LEU A 37 9.84 -11.66 -8.41
N CYS A 38 10.65 -11.11 -9.33
CA CYS A 38 12.10 -11.39 -9.37
C CYS A 38 12.86 -10.75 -8.19
N HIS A 39 12.27 -9.73 -7.58
CA HIS A 39 12.85 -8.96 -6.49
C HIS A 39 12.05 -9.12 -5.19
N PHE A 40 10.98 -9.93 -5.23
CA PHE A 40 10.13 -10.14 -4.07
C PHE A 40 10.75 -11.19 -3.15
N PRO A 41 10.87 -10.93 -1.83
CA PRO A 41 11.47 -11.88 -0.91
C PRO A 41 10.69 -13.19 -0.86
N SER A 42 11.37 -14.30 -0.57
CA SER A 42 10.69 -15.56 -0.27
C SER A 42 9.83 -15.42 1.00
N PRO A 43 8.82 -16.26 1.27
CA PRO A 43 8.01 -16.10 2.49
C PRO A 43 8.79 -16.28 3.78
N GLN A 44 9.89 -17.04 3.72
CA GLN A 44 10.76 -17.21 4.88
C GLN A 44 11.55 -15.93 5.19
N GLU A 45 11.83 -15.13 4.17
CA GLU A 45 12.56 -13.85 4.27
C GLU A 45 11.61 -12.65 4.41
N ALA A 46 10.37 -12.79 3.97
CA ALA A 46 9.38 -11.72 4.01
C ALA A 46 8.99 -11.42 5.46
N ALA A 47 9.20 -10.17 5.86
CA ALA A 47 8.73 -9.68 7.14
C ALA A 47 7.21 -9.84 7.25
N SER A 48 6.73 -10.37 8.38
CA SER A 48 5.31 -10.33 8.69
C SER A 48 4.86 -8.89 8.89
N VAL A 49 3.67 -8.54 8.42
CA VAL A 49 3.08 -7.23 8.72
C VAL A 49 2.86 -7.13 10.23
N ASP A 50 3.59 -6.22 10.88
CA ASP A 50 3.34 -5.85 12.26
C ASP A 50 2.23 -4.79 12.31
N THR A 51 1.14 -5.12 12.99
CA THR A 51 -0.02 -4.22 13.14
C THR A 51 0.23 -3.06 14.08
N HIS A 52 1.35 -3.08 14.80
CA HIS A 52 1.82 -1.98 15.66
C HIS A 52 2.87 -1.14 14.96
N ASP A 53 3.47 -1.65 13.87
CA ASP A 53 4.48 -0.94 13.13
C ASP A 53 3.88 -0.22 11.91
N VAL A 54 3.62 1.07 12.09
CA VAL A 54 3.16 1.98 11.04
C VAL A 54 4.24 2.22 9.98
N TYR A 55 5.48 1.75 10.18
CA TYR A 55 6.53 1.76 9.15
C TYR A 55 6.39 0.59 8.16
N ALA A 56 5.32 -0.20 8.21
CA ALA A 56 5.04 -1.15 7.15
C ALA A 56 5.00 -0.41 5.79
N ASN A 57 5.78 -0.90 4.82
CA ASN A 57 5.83 -0.30 3.49
C ASN A 57 4.50 -0.52 2.77
N PHE A 58 3.56 0.41 2.99
CA PHE A 58 2.29 0.48 2.28
C PHE A 58 2.47 1.08 0.88
N LEU A 59 3.58 0.85 0.19
CA LEU A 59 3.77 1.22 -1.22
C LEU A 59 4.09 0.01 -2.09
N THR A 60 4.44 -1.12 -1.47
CA THR A 60 4.79 -2.36 -2.16
C THR A 60 3.83 -3.48 -1.77
N PRO A 61 3.43 -4.33 -2.72
CA PRO A 61 2.68 -5.55 -2.41
C PRO A 61 3.42 -6.38 -1.36
N THR A 62 2.68 -7.01 -0.46
CA THR A 62 3.22 -7.92 0.57
C THR A 62 2.55 -9.29 0.46
N TYR A 63 3.04 -10.29 1.19
CA TYR A 63 2.30 -11.55 1.33
C TYR A 63 0.98 -11.29 2.05
N ILE A 64 -0.10 -11.76 1.43
CA ILE A 64 -1.44 -11.68 1.99
C ILE A 64 -1.50 -12.63 3.17
N SER A 65 -1.98 -12.13 4.32
CA SER A 65 -2.17 -12.93 5.52
C SER A 65 -3.58 -12.78 6.09
N HIS A 66 -4.06 -13.81 6.79
CA HIS A 66 -5.36 -13.80 7.47
C HIS A 66 -5.46 -12.73 8.57
N GLY A 67 -4.33 -12.34 9.15
CA GLY A 67 -4.28 -11.34 10.19
C GLY A 67 -4.61 -9.95 9.69
N VAL A 68 -4.19 -9.62 8.46
CA VAL A 68 -4.32 -8.26 7.90
C VAL A 68 -4.79 -8.31 6.43
N PRO A 69 -5.95 -8.93 6.13
CA PRO A 69 -6.39 -9.18 4.76
C PRO A 69 -6.74 -7.90 3.99
N TYR A 70 -6.80 -6.76 4.68
CA TYR A 70 -7.07 -5.45 4.11
C TYR A 70 -5.84 -4.77 3.53
N VAL A 71 -4.61 -5.17 3.87
CA VAL A 71 -3.39 -4.51 3.37
C VAL A 71 -3.36 -4.40 1.82
N PRO A 72 -3.79 -5.41 1.04
CA PRO A 72 -3.90 -5.28 -0.41
C PRO A 72 -4.82 -4.16 -0.90
N PHE A 73 -5.81 -3.76 -0.10
CA PHE A 73 -6.80 -2.72 -0.41
C PHE A 73 -6.30 -1.30 -0.14
N ILE A 74 -5.06 -1.13 0.32
CA ILE A 74 -4.48 0.20 0.46
C ILE A 74 -4.41 0.88 -0.93
N PRO A 75 -4.87 2.14 -1.06
CA PRO A 75 -4.72 2.91 -2.29
C PRO A 75 -3.25 3.00 -2.73
N LYS A 76 -2.97 2.66 -3.98
CA LYS A 76 -1.61 2.74 -4.55
C LYS A 76 -1.16 4.19 -4.77
N CYS A 77 -2.09 5.07 -5.12
CA CYS A 77 -1.81 6.49 -5.35
C CYS A 77 -2.96 7.36 -4.86
N SER A 78 -2.62 8.59 -4.51
CA SER A 78 -3.59 9.63 -4.11
C SER A 78 -4.61 9.16 -3.06
N PRO A 79 -4.19 8.64 -1.89
CA PRO A 79 -5.15 8.23 -0.84
C PRO A 79 -5.93 9.41 -0.23
N TRP A 80 -5.47 10.64 -0.44
CA TRP A 80 -5.94 11.85 0.25
C TRP A 80 -6.81 12.73 -0.65
N TYR A 81 -8.01 12.27 -1.02
CA TYR A 81 -8.98 13.07 -1.78
C TYR A 81 -10.40 12.93 -1.23
N GLY A 82 -11.28 13.77 -1.78
CA GLY A 82 -12.64 13.92 -1.29
C GLY A 82 -12.69 14.81 -0.05
N GLU A 83 -13.90 15.08 0.42
CA GLU A 83 -14.13 16.03 1.52
C GLU A 83 -13.62 15.50 2.86
N LEU A 84 -13.73 14.19 3.11
CA LEU A 84 -13.28 13.58 4.36
C LEU A 84 -11.76 13.44 4.46
N LEU A 85 -11.11 12.92 3.41
CA LEU A 85 -9.68 12.58 3.46
C LEU A 85 -8.79 13.66 2.82
N GLY A 86 -9.38 14.63 2.10
CA GLY A 86 -8.63 15.70 1.43
C GLY A 86 -7.85 16.59 2.38
N LEU A 87 -8.27 16.69 3.65
CA LEU A 87 -7.52 17.42 4.68
C LEU A 87 -6.08 16.88 4.83
N PHE A 88 -5.88 15.56 4.71
CA PHE A 88 -4.57 14.93 4.81
C PHE A 88 -3.63 15.30 3.66
N GLY A 89 -4.19 15.52 2.46
CA GLY A 89 -3.41 15.83 1.26
C GLY A 89 -2.73 17.20 1.32
N SER A 90 -3.22 18.09 2.19
CA SER A 90 -2.63 19.41 2.41
C SER A 90 -1.43 19.40 3.35
N TYR A 91 -1.25 18.34 4.15
CA TYR A 91 -0.15 18.25 5.12
C TYR A 91 1.09 17.64 4.49
N THR A 92 2.12 18.46 4.37
CA THR A 92 3.48 18.09 3.99
C THR A 92 4.41 18.39 5.16
N TRP A 93 5.68 18.04 5.01
CA TRP A 93 6.72 18.41 5.98
C TRP A 93 6.72 19.90 6.31
N GLN A 94 6.48 20.77 5.31
CA GLN A 94 6.50 22.21 5.47
C GLN A 94 5.16 22.80 5.91
N SER A 95 4.03 22.20 5.48
CA SER A 95 2.70 22.77 5.71
C SER A 95 2.00 22.23 6.95
N VAL A 96 2.49 21.16 7.57
CA VAL A 96 1.87 20.63 8.79
C VAL A 96 1.92 21.68 9.92
N PRO A 97 0.77 22.06 10.51
CA PRO A 97 0.69 23.09 11.53
C PRO A 97 1.18 22.56 12.87
N ILE A 98 2.45 22.79 13.17
CA ILE A 98 3.05 22.51 14.47
C ILE A 98 3.13 23.82 15.27
N VAL A 99 2.77 23.75 16.54
CA VAL A 99 2.77 24.87 17.47
C VAL A 99 3.60 24.53 18.70
N GLU A 100 4.22 25.55 19.29
CA GLU A 100 4.87 25.45 20.59
C GLU A 100 3.82 25.75 21.68
N LEU A 101 3.39 24.73 22.43
CA LEU A 101 2.37 24.89 23.47
C LEU A 101 2.95 25.53 24.74
N LYS A 102 4.19 25.19 25.05
CA LYS A 102 4.99 25.70 26.17
C LYS A 102 6.45 25.73 25.72
N PRO A 103 7.33 26.54 26.35
CA PRO A 103 8.74 26.62 25.97
C PRO A 103 9.40 25.23 25.88
N GLY A 104 9.88 24.87 24.69
CA GLY A 104 10.52 23.58 24.41
C GLY A 104 9.56 22.39 24.23
N LYS A 105 8.24 22.63 24.15
CA LYS A 105 7.20 21.60 23.95
C LYS A 105 6.37 21.90 22.71
N TRP A 106 6.52 21.04 21.72
CA TRP A 106 5.92 21.19 20.39
C TRP A 106 4.83 20.14 20.18
N ALA A 107 3.73 20.52 19.55
CA ALA A 107 2.62 19.62 19.28
C ALA A 107 1.94 19.96 17.96
N PHE A 108 1.13 19.03 17.47
CA PHE A 108 0.19 19.34 16.41
C PHE A 108 -0.82 20.38 16.91
N ASP A 109 -1.17 21.34 16.06
CA ASP A 109 -2.14 22.37 16.39
C ASP A 109 -3.44 21.74 16.96
N PRO A 110 -3.88 22.13 18.17
CA PRO A 110 -5.01 21.47 18.85
C PRO A 110 -6.32 21.46 18.05
N ALA A 111 -6.57 22.47 17.21
CA ALA A 111 -7.76 22.50 16.37
C ALA A 111 -7.69 21.42 15.26
N HIS A 112 -6.49 21.07 14.82
CA HIS A 112 -6.26 20.00 13.86
C HIS A 112 -6.29 18.62 14.52
N VAL A 113 -5.74 18.50 15.74
CA VAL A 113 -5.85 17.29 16.57
C VAL A 113 -7.30 16.88 16.75
N LEU A 114 -8.18 17.82 17.12
CA LEU A 114 -9.60 17.54 17.32
C LEU A 114 -10.27 17.02 16.03
N LYS A 115 -10.00 17.67 14.89
CA LYS A 115 -10.53 17.23 13.59
C LYS A 115 -10.11 15.81 13.24
N TRP A 116 -8.84 15.47 13.45
CA TRP A 116 -8.32 14.14 13.17
C TRP A 116 -8.93 13.09 14.11
N TYR A 117 -9.05 13.41 15.39
CA TYR A 117 -9.64 12.52 16.38
C TYR A 117 -11.12 12.22 16.10
N GLU A 118 -11.90 13.24 15.73
CA GLU A 118 -13.29 13.06 15.33
C GLU A 118 -13.44 12.21 14.06
N LEU A 119 -12.58 12.45 13.06
CA LEU A 119 -12.58 11.67 11.82
C LEU A 119 -12.17 10.22 12.07
N GLU A 120 -11.10 10.00 12.83
CA GLU A 120 -10.62 8.66 13.21
C GLU A 120 -11.72 7.88 13.93
N GLY A 121 -12.37 8.48 14.94
CA GLY A 121 -13.46 7.85 15.68
C GLY A 121 -14.64 7.46 14.78
N LYS A 122 -15.04 8.34 13.85
CA LYS A 122 -16.10 8.03 12.88
C LYS A 122 -15.72 6.90 11.93
N LEU A 123 -14.51 6.93 11.38
CA LEU A 123 -14.00 5.85 10.50
C LEU A 123 -13.92 4.53 11.25
N GLN A 124 -13.52 4.54 12.52
CA GLN A 124 -13.49 3.35 13.37
C GLN A 124 -14.90 2.79 13.61
N CYS A 125 -15.87 3.63 13.96
CA CYS A 125 -17.28 3.20 14.12
C CYS A 125 -17.82 2.58 12.82
N VAL A 126 -17.53 3.19 11.67
CA VAL A 126 -17.94 2.66 10.36
C VAL A 126 -17.27 1.32 10.08
N ALA A 127 -15.96 1.19 10.31
CA ALA A 127 -15.26 -0.07 10.12
C ALA A 127 -15.84 -1.18 11.00
N GLN A 128 -16.21 -0.87 12.25
CA GLN A 128 -16.86 -1.82 13.17
C GLN A 128 -18.28 -2.21 12.71
N ALA A 129 -19.09 -1.23 12.30
CA ALA A 129 -20.45 -1.48 11.80
C ALA A 129 -20.42 -2.31 10.50
N LEU A 130 -19.51 -1.99 9.59
CA LEU A 130 -19.26 -2.77 8.38
C LEU A 130 -18.88 -4.20 8.72
N LEU A 131 -17.86 -4.41 9.56
CA LEU A 131 -17.40 -5.73 10.01
C LEU A 131 -18.51 -6.53 10.71
N GLY A 132 -19.37 -5.86 11.48
CA GLY A 132 -20.54 -6.45 12.13
C GLY A 132 -21.56 -7.00 11.14
N GLY A 133 -21.66 -6.42 9.95
CA GLY A 133 -22.55 -6.87 8.88
C GLY A 133 -21.93 -7.85 7.88
N VAL A 134 -20.60 -8.04 7.88
CA VAL A 134 -19.95 -8.98 6.95
C VAL A 134 -20.24 -10.41 7.40
N PRO A 135 -20.74 -11.30 6.53
CA PRO A 135 -21.09 -12.67 6.89
C PRO A 135 -19.89 -13.56 7.24
N ILE A 136 -18.68 -13.13 6.90
CA ILE A 136 -17.43 -13.81 7.20
C ILE A 136 -16.50 -12.89 7.98
N ARG A 137 -16.20 -13.28 9.22
CA ARG A 137 -15.10 -12.70 9.98
C ARG A 137 -13.82 -13.51 9.74
N PRO A 138 -12.71 -12.87 9.34
CA PRO A 138 -11.42 -13.54 9.25
C PRO A 138 -11.04 -14.15 10.60
N LYS A 139 -10.79 -15.46 10.62
CA LYS A 139 -10.12 -16.07 11.78
C LYS A 139 -8.75 -15.42 11.91
N GLY A 140 -8.47 -14.90 13.10
CA GLY A 140 -7.21 -14.20 13.37
C GLY A 140 -7.15 -12.77 12.81
N PHE A 141 -8.26 -12.17 12.35
CA PHE A 141 -8.31 -10.76 11.97
C PHE A 141 -7.72 -9.88 13.08
N ARG A 142 -6.79 -9.00 12.71
CA ARG A 142 -6.19 -8.01 13.61
C ARG A 142 -6.41 -6.62 13.01
N PRO A 143 -7.22 -5.76 13.68
CA PRO A 143 -7.28 -4.37 13.28
C PRO A 143 -5.91 -3.71 13.48
N PHE A 144 -5.55 -2.81 12.59
CA PHE A 144 -4.31 -2.05 12.71
C PHE A 144 -4.39 -1.07 13.90
N GLY A 145 -3.24 -0.68 14.46
CA GLY A 145 -3.19 0.36 15.48
C GLY A 145 -3.81 1.67 14.99
N LEU A 146 -4.63 2.31 15.83
CA LEU A 146 -5.28 3.57 15.48
C LEU A 146 -4.26 4.72 15.36
N PRO A 147 -4.41 5.62 14.38
CA PRO A 147 -3.56 6.80 14.21
C PRO A 147 -3.19 7.56 15.49
N HIS A 148 -4.10 7.75 16.46
CA HIS A 148 -3.80 8.50 17.68
C HIS A 148 -2.71 7.87 18.53
N ARG A 149 -2.55 6.54 18.46
CA ARG A 149 -1.52 5.79 19.19
C ARG A 149 -0.11 6.05 18.67
N ILE A 150 0.00 6.66 17.48
CA ILE A 150 1.27 6.98 16.83
C ILE A 150 1.86 8.28 17.37
N GLY A 151 1.02 9.17 17.90
CA GLY A 151 1.46 10.34 18.66
C GLY A 151 1.15 11.72 18.06
N TYR A 152 0.21 11.85 17.11
CA TYR A 152 -0.24 13.18 16.68
C TYR A 152 -0.93 13.98 17.80
N MET A 153 -1.43 13.30 18.84
CA MET A 153 -2.02 13.93 20.03
C MET A 153 -0.98 14.27 21.12
N ALA A 154 0.26 13.81 20.97
CA ALA A 154 1.29 13.93 22.00
C ALA A 154 2.06 15.26 21.92
N GLU A 155 2.63 15.68 23.06
CA GLU A 155 3.64 16.73 23.12
C GLU A 155 5.04 16.15 22.85
N HIS A 156 5.87 16.89 22.12
CA HIS A 156 7.20 16.46 21.69
C HIS A 156 8.27 17.45 22.15
N SER A 157 9.50 16.96 22.33
CA SER A 157 10.64 17.78 22.76
C SER A 157 11.19 18.71 21.67
N SER A 158 10.79 18.52 20.41
CA SER A 158 11.20 19.35 19.29
C SER A 158 10.12 19.44 18.21
N GLU A 159 10.14 20.53 17.45
CA GLU A 159 9.26 20.71 16.29
C GLU A 159 9.43 19.58 15.26
N LYS A 160 10.69 19.18 15.00
CA LYS A 160 11.02 18.07 14.08
C LYS A 160 10.36 16.76 14.52
N ALA A 161 10.38 16.43 15.82
CA ALA A 161 9.75 15.23 16.34
C ALA A 161 8.21 15.28 16.20
N ALA A 162 7.60 16.43 16.51
CA ALA A 162 6.17 16.62 16.32
C ALA A 162 5.76 16.46 14.84
N ARG A 163 6.51 17.04 13.90
CA ARG A 163 6.27 16.88 12.45
C ARG A 163 6.29 15.41 12.01
N HIS A 164 7.31 14.66 12.42
CA HIS A 164 7.39 13.23 12.13
C HIS A 164 6.20 12.46 12.70
N ALA A 165 5.86 12.68 13.97
CA ALA A 165 4.74 11.99 14.62
C ALA A 165 3.42 12.24 13.90
N VAL A 166 3.16 13.48 13.46
CA VAL A 166 1.92 13.84 12.72
C VAL A 166 1.90 13.20 11.34
N LEU A 167 2.97 13.28 10.56
CA LEU A 167 3.00 12.68 9.22
C LEU A 167 2.94 11.15 9.28
N LYS A 168 3.61 10.54 10.25
CA LYS A 168 3.49 9.10 10.52
C LYS A 168 2.07 8.73 10.92
N SER A 169 1.44 9.54 11.76
CA SER A 169 0.03 9.34 12.14
C SER A 169 -0.92 9.46 10.96
N ARG A 170 -0.67 10.40 10.04
CA ARG A 170 -1.41 10.55 8.78
C ARG A 170 -1.40 9.24 8.01
N ASP A 171 -0.23 8.66 7.84
CA ASP A 171 -0.06 7.43 7.05
C ASP A 171 -0.66 6.21 7.79
N GLY A 172 -0.76 6.28 9.12
CA GLY A 172 -1.55 5.34 9.93
C GLY A 172 -3.05 5.30 9.62
N PHE A 173 -3.61 6.27 8.88
CA PHE A 173 -4.98 6.16 8.37
C PHE A 173 -5.10 5.19 7.19
N LEU A 174 -4.01 4.86 6.47
CA LEU A 174 -4.05 3.99 5.29
C LEU A 174 -4.60 2.58 5.62
N PRO A 175 -4.13 1.89 6.68
CA PRO A 175 -4.72 0.62 7.10
C PRO A 175 -6.20 0.71 7.48
N LEU A 176 -6.64 1.82 8.08
CA LEU A 176 -8.05 2.02 8.45
C LEU A 176 -8.92 2.23 7.19
N ILE A 177 -8.44 3.04 6.24
CA ILE A 177 -9.07 3.22 4.93
C ILE A 177 -9.18 1.87 4.21
N ALA A 178 -8.10 1.09 4.20
CA ALA A 178 -8.06 -0.21 3.54
C ALA A 178 -9.00 -1.24 4.19
N GLN A 179 -9.14 -1.22 5.52
CA GLN A 179 -10.14 -2.04 6.23
C GLN A 179 -11.55 -1.70 5.78
N ILE A 180 -11.89 -0.41 5.73
CA ILE A 180 -13.19 0.05 5.25
C ILE A 180 -13.40 -0.36 3.78
N SER A 181 -12.40 -0.19 2.92
CA SER A 181 -12.46 -0.62 1.51
C SER A 181 -12.73 -2.11 1.36
N LEU A 182 -12.00 -2.95 2.11
CA LEU A 182 -12.24 -4.39 2.13
C LEU A 182 -13.68 -4.70 2.53
N PHE A 183 -14.19 -4.12 3.62
CA PHE A 183 -15.53 -4.46 4.08
C PHE A 183 -16.63 -3.95 3.15
N ILE A 184 -16.49 -2.75 2.58
CA ILE A 184 -17.40 -2.26 1.53
C ILE A 184 -17.38 -3.22 0.35
N PHE A 185 -16.21 -3.71 -0.06
CA PHE A 185 -16.10 -4.69 -1.13
C PHE A 185 -16.83 -6.00 -0.80
N LEU A 186 -16.68 -6.52 0.42
CA LEU A 186 -17.40 -7.73 0.85
C LEU A 186 -18.92 -7.54 0.84
N HIS A 187 -19.41 -6.39 1.29
CA HIS A 187 -20.84 -6.07 1.21
C HIS A 187 -21.32 -5.96 -0.24
N LYS A 188 -20.53 -5.34 -1.13
CA LYS A 188 -20.85 -5.28 -2.56
C LYS A 188 -20.89 -6.68 -3.20
N ILE A 189 -20.01 -7.60 -2.81
CA ILE A 189 -20.08 -8.99 -3.27
C ILE A 189 -21.43 -9.60 -2.89
N VAL A 190 -21.84 -9.48 -1.61
CA VAL A 190 -23.12 -10.02 -1.13
C VAL A 190 -24.31 -9.35 -1.82
N GLU A 191 -24.30 -8.03 -1.97
CA GLU A 191 -25.34 -7.22 -2.63
C GLU A 191 -25.64 -7.69 -4.06
N ASN A 192 -24.63 -8.21 -4.78
CA ASN A 192 -24.83 -8.75 -6.13
C ASN A 192 -25.65 -10.04 -6.17
N PHE A 193 -25.79 -10.75 -5.04
CA PHE A 193 -26.55 -12.00 -4.95
C PHE A 193 -27.78 -11.88 -4.06
N ASP A 194 -27.73 -11.03 -3.04
CA ASP A 194 -28.82 -10.74 -2.12
C ASP A 194 -28.90 -9.23 -1.89
N PRO A 195 -29.85 -8.52 -2.53
CA PRO A 195 -29.96 -7.07 -2.47
C PRO A 195 -30.51 -6.63 -1.11
N VAL A 196 -29.64 -6.65 -0.10
CA VAL A 196 -29.89 -6.13 1.25
C VAL A 196 -29.36 -4.70 1.33
N ASP A 197 -30.16 -3.80 1.90
CA ASP A 197 -29.72 -2.42 2.18
C ASP A 197 -28.79 -2.39 3.41
N TRP A 198 -27.58 -2.89 3.20
CA TRP A 198 -26.53 -2.89 4.22
C TRP A 198 -26.04 -1.48 4.56
N ARG A 199 -26.21 -0.50 3.65
CA ARG A 199 -25.79 0.90 3.85
C ARG A 199 -26.61 1.57 4.94
N ALA A 200 -27.95 1.46 4.89
CA ALA A 200 -28.82 2.03 5.91
C ALA A 200 -28.51 1.46 7.30
N LYS A 201 -28.23 0.14 7.38
CA LYS A 201 -27.83 -0.51 8.63
C LYS A 201 -26.50 0.05 9.16
N VAL A 202 -25.47 0.14 8.31
CA VAL A 202 -24.16 0.67 8.71
C VAL A 202 -24.26 2.12 9.14
N GLN A 203 -25.04 2.95 8.43
CA GLN A 203 -25.27 4.35 8.81
C GLN A 203 -25.89 4.47 10.20
N SER A 204 -26.90 3.64 10.50
CA SER A 204 -27.55 3.58 11.81
C SER A 204 -26.60 3.12 12.91
N ASP A 205 -25.90 2.00 12.70
CA ASP A 205 -25.00 1.40 13.69
C ASP A 205 -23.79 2.30 13.99
N ALA A 206 -23.20 2.92 12.95
CA ALA A 206 -22.07 3.83 13.08
C ALA A 206 -22.46 5.26 13.48
N ARG A 207 -23.77 5.56 13.54
CA ARG A 207 -24.33 6.90 13.83
C ARG A 207 -23.77 7.98 12.91
N VAL A 208 -23.69 7.69 11.61
CA VAL A 208 -23.25 8.64 10.58
C VAL A 208 -24.42 9.07 9.72
N SER A 209 -24.43 10.34 9.29
CA SER A 209 -25.46 10.84 8.39
C SER A 209 -25.28 10.31 6.97
N ALA A 210 -26.37 10.33 6.19
CA ALA A 210 -26.32 9.96 4.76
C ALA A 210 -25.31 10.83 3.98
N ALA A 211 -25.27 12.14 4.24
CA ALA A 211 -24.31 13.04 3.61
C ALA A 211 -22.85 12.66 3.93
N TRP A 212 -22.56 12.31 5.18
CA TRP A 212 -21.22 11.85 5.57
C TRP A 212 -20.88 10.52 4.89
N TRP A 213 -21.85 9.61 4.77
CA TRP A 213 -21.67 8.35 4.05
C TRP A 213 -21.36 8.56 2.56
N ASP A 214 -22.08 9.46 1.90
CA ASP A 214 -21.85 9.81 0.50
C ASP A 214 -20.43 10.36 0.28
N GLN A 215 -19.93 11.16 1.23
CA GLN A 215 -18.55 11.64 1.19
C GLN A 215 -17.53 10.50 1.38
N LEU A 216 -17.83 9.50 2.23
CA LEU A 216 -17.00 8.31 2.39
C LEU A 216 -16.97 7.47 1.11
N GLU A 217 -18.13 7.25 0.47
CA GLU A 217 -18.21 6.50 -0.78
C GLU A 217 -17.42 7.15 -1.92
N ARG A 218 -17.36 8.48 -1.94
CA ARG A 218 -16.58 9.28 -2.91
C ARG A 218 -15.11 9.47 -2.53
N SER A 219 -14.67 8.91 -1.41
CA SER A 219 -13.28 8.96 -0.96
C SER A 219 -12.50 7.71 -1.37
N ALA A 220 -11.20 7.71 -1.10
CA ALA A 220 -10.33 6.54 -1.31
C ALA A 220 -10.81 5.27 -0.60
N ALA A 221 -11.63 5.39 0.46
CA ALA A 221 -12.18 4.24 1.16
C ALA A 221 -13.29 3.52 0.37
N GLY A 222 -14.18 4.26 -0.30
CA GLY A 222 -15.34 3.69 -1.01
C GLY A 222 -15.16 3.50 -2.51
N ASP A 223 -14.19 4.18 -3.11
CA ASP A 223 -13.92 4.14 -4.54
C ASP A 223 -13.23 2.84 -4.97
N MET A 224 -14.01 1.87 -5.43
CA MET A 224 -13.50 0.58 -5.91
C MET A 224 -12.80 0.66 -7.27
N SER A 225 -12.83 1.81 -7.95
CA SER A 225 -12.10 2.04 -9.22
C SER A 225 -10.67 2.54 -9.00
N LEU A 226 -10.33 2.89 -7.76
CA LEU A 226 -9.00 3.38 -7.40
C LEU A 226 -7.98 2.22 -7.38
N PRO A 227 -6.83 2.33 -8.08
CA PRO A 227 -5.79 1.32 -8.05
C PRO A 227 -5.31 1.03 -6.63
N ARG A 228 -5.25 -0.25 -6.28
CA ARG A 228 -4.81 -0.75 -4.97
C ARG A 228 -3.42 -1.36 -5.06
N ILE A 229 -2.77 -1.51 -3.91
CA ILE A 229 -1.41 -2.05 -3.84
C ILE A 229 -1.37 -3.53 -4.19
N GLY A 230 -2.42 -4.28 -3.85
CA GLY A 230 -2.48 -5.70 -4.10
C GLY A 230 -1.51 -6.50 -3.23
N GLY A 231 -1.17 -7.71 -3.65
CA GLY A 231 -0.42 -8.62 -2.79
C GLY A 231 -0.09 -9.96 -3.42
N VAL A 232 0.72 -10.74 -2.71
CA VAL A 232 1.10 -12.10 -3.08
C VAL A 232 0.27 -13.10 -2.27
N LEU A 233 -0.56 -13.88 -2.97
CA LEU A 233 -1.38 -14.94 -2.39
C LEU A 233 -0.61 -16.27 -2.46
N ASP A 234 -0.06 -16.75 -1.35
CA ASP A 234 0.59 -18.07 -1.29
C ASP A 234 -0.40 -19.14 -0.82
N LEU A 235 -1.01 -19.83 -1.78
CA LEU A 235 -2.03 -20.83 -1.51
C LEU A 235 -1.52 -22.04 -0.70
N ARG A 236 -0.20 -22.23 -0.57
CA ARG A 236 0.36 -23.32 0.23
C ARG A 236 0.32 -23.03 1.72
N LEU A 237 0.39 -21.76 2.10
CA LEU A 237 0.32 -21.34 3.50
C LEU A 237 -1.10 -21.45 4.07
N HIS A 238 -2.11 -21.63 3.20
CA HIS A 238 -3.53 -21.54 3.52
C HIS A 238 -4.20 -22.93 3.63
N HIS A 239 -3.43 -24.01 3.48
CA HIS A 239 -3.89 -25.38 3.67
C HIS A 239 -3.35 -25.97 4.96
N GLY A 240 -4.08 -25.73 6.07
CA GLY A 240 -4.04 -26.64 7.21
C GLY A 240 -4.63 -28.01 6.83
N ASP A 241 -4.30 -29.05 7.58
CA ASP A 241 -4.85 -30.41 7.39
C ASP A 241 -6.37 -30.50 7.67
N ASP A 242 -6.99 -29.44 8.21
CA ASP A 242 -8.44 -29.35 8.45
C ASP A 242 -9.18 -28.74 7.24
N PRO A 243 -10.04 -29.51 6.54
CA PRO A 243 -10.87 -29.01 5.45
C PRO A 243 -11.84 -27.88 5.84
N LEU A 244 -12.16 -27.73 7.14
CA LEU A 244 -12.96 -26.64 7.69
C LEU A 244 -12.13 -25.37 7.97
N GLU A 245 -10.80 -25.49 7.96
CA GLU A 245 -9.86 -24.37 7.98
C GLU A 245 -9.48 -23.87 6.58
N LYS A 246 -10.02 -24.48 5.51
CA LYS A 246 -10.00 -23.86 4.16
C LYS A 246 -10.60 -22.48 4.27
N THR A 247 -9.72 -21.50 4.28
CA THR A 247 -10.11 -20.16 4.66
C THR A 247 -10.85 -19.50 3.51
N PRO A 248 -11.98 -18.83 3.78
CA PRO A 248 -12.71 -18.04 2.79
C PRO A 248 -11.95 -16.80 2.27
N PHE A 249 -10.64 -16.69 2.55
CA PHE A 249 -9.80 -15.56 2.14
C PHE A 249 -9.33 -15.66 0.70
N ASP A 250 -8.94 -16.85 0.25
CA ASP A 250 -8.57 -17.10 -1.15
C ASP A 250 -9.73 -16.68 -2.07
N ASP A 251 -10.94 -16.95 -1.60
CA ASP A 251 -12.19 -16.64 -2.26
C ASP A 251 -12.49 -15.13 -2.33
N ILE A 252 -12.06 -14.32 -1.35
CA ILE A 252 -12.18 -12.85 -1.41
C ILE A 252 -11.32 -12.29 -2.54
N PHE A 253 -10.09 -12.79 -2.69
CA PHE A 253 -9.20 -12.32 -3.75
C PHE A 253 -9.59 -12.87 -5.12
N ALA A 254 -10.14 -14.08 -5.17
CA ALA A 254 -10.77 -14.61 -6.38
C ALA A 254 -12.01 -13.77 -6.79
N ALA A 255 -12.82 -13.33 -5.82
CA ALA A 255 -13.89 -12.38 -6.06
C ALA A 255 -13.34 -11.03 -6.53
N ALA A 256 -12.24 -10.53 -5.97
CA ALA A 256 -11.62 -9.29 -6.42
C ALA A 256 -11.24 -9.33 -7.90
N ILE A 257 -10.70 -10.46 -8.36
CA ILE A 257 -10.41 -10.69 -9.79
C ILE A 257 -11.73 -10.74 -10.60
N SER A 258 -12.76 -11.42 -10.09
CA SER A 258 -14.06 -11.55 -10.76
C SER A 258 -14.77 -10.20 -10.94
N PHE A 259 -14.63 -9.30 -9.96
CA PHE A 259 -15.14 -7.94 -9.98
C PHE A 259 -14.21 -6.95 -10.69
N SER A 260 -13.09 -7.42 -11.25
CA SER A 260 -12.09 -6.58 -11.93
C SER A 260 -11.63 -5.39 -11.08
N LEU A 261 -11.39 -5.64 -9.79
CA LEU A 261 -10.80 -4.62 -8.93
C LEU A 261 -9.38 -4.30 -9.43
N PRO A 262 -9.00 -3.02 -9.55
CA PRO A 262 -7.71 -2.59 -10.07
C PRO A 262 -6.60 -2.85 -9.04
N MET A 263 -6.25 -4.12 -8.84
CA MET A 263 -5.44 -4.59 -7.73
C MET A 263 -4.51 -5.69 -8.22
N PRO A 264 -3.18 -5.46 -8.22
CA PRO A 264 -2.24 -6.45 -8.72
C PRO A 264 -2.15 -7.64 -7.75
N LEU A 265 -2.50 -8.83 -8.23
CA LEU A 265 -2.45 -10.05 -7.43
C LEU A 265 -1.44 -11.01 -8.04
N TYR A 266 -0.59 -11.58 -7.19
CA TYR A 266 0.39 -12.60 -7.57
C TYR A 266 0.06 -13.89 -6.83
N ILE A 267 -0.48 -14.87 -7.53
CA ILE A 267 -0.91 -16.14 -6.94
C ILE A 267 0.25 -17.13 -7.04
N ARG A 268 0.79 -17.58 -5.92
CA ARG A 268 1.85 -18.59 -5.88
C ARG A 268 1.25 -19.97 -5.69
N TRP A 269 1.48 -20.83 -6.67
CA TRP A 269 1.03 -22.22 -6.70
C TRP A 269 2.07 -23.18 -6.12
N GLY A 270 3.34 -22.79 -6.13
CA GLY A 270 4.47 -23.62 -5.68
C GLY A 270 5.07 -24.51 -6.76
N ARG A 271 5.80 -25.56 -6.34
CA ARG A 271 6.44 -26.52 -7.24
C ARG A 271 5.42 -27.52 -7.78
N ILE A 272 5.37 -27.69 -9.10
CA ILE A 272 4.47 -28.65 -9.76
C ILE A 272 5.26 -29.86 -10.26
N ILE A 273 5.38 -30.92 -9.46
CA ILE A 273 6.18 -32.11 -9.83
C ILE A 273 5.31 -33.15 -10.57
N GLY A 274 5.44 -33.22 -11.91
CA GLY A 274 4.78 -34.23 -12.75
C GLY A 274 3.25 -34.07 -12.89
N ASN A 275 2.53 -35.15 -13.19
CA ASN A 275 1.05 -35.17 -13.34
C ASN A 275 0.29 -35.24 -12.00
N LYS A 276 0.98 -35.28 -10.85
CA LYS A 276 0.33 -35.24 -9.53
C LYS A 276 0.35 -33.80 -9.06
N SER A 277 -0.69 -33.04 -9.41
CA SER A 277 -0.89 -31.69 -8.88
C SER A 277 -1.10 -31.77 -7.36
N GLN A 278 -0.05 -31.51 -6.58
CA GLN A 278 -0.19 -31.02 -5.20
C GLN A 278 -0.70 -29.57 -5.18
N ILE A 279 -1.02 -29.01 -6.35
CA ILE A 279 -1.57 -27.68 -6.49
C ILE A 279 -2.91 -27.65 -5.78
N PRO A 280 -3.10 -26.70 -4.85
CA PRO A 280 -4.40 -26.26 -4.43
C PRO A 280 -5.34 -26.12 -5.63
N ASN A 281 -6.50 -26.78 -5.62
CA ASN A 281 -7.52 -26.57 -6.64
C ASN A 281 -8.73 -25.82 -6.06
N PRO A 282 -8.58 -24.53 -5.68
CA PRO A 282 -9.70 -23.72 -5.26
C PRO A 282 -10.68 -23.60 -6.44
N PRO A 283 -11.97 -24.01 -6.26
CA PRO A 283 -12.93 -24.08 -7.34
C PRO A 283 -13.08 -22.78 -8.13
N LEU A 284 -13.06 -21.64 -7.45
CA LEU A 284 -13.23 -20.33 -8.08
C LEU A 284 -12.02 -19.95 -8.95
N LEU A 285 -10.79 -20.03 -8.43
CA LEU A 285 -9.59 -19.72 -9.24
C LEU A 285 -9.41 -20.71 -10.41
N SER A 286 -9.81 -21.98 -10.21
CA SER A 286 -9.83 -22.99 -11.27
C SER A 286 -10.85 -22.65 -12.36
N ALA A 287 -12.08 -22.30 -11.99
CA ALA A 287 -13.12 -21.88 -12.92
C ALA A 287 -12.71 -20.64 -13.73
N MET A 288 -11.89 -19.77 -13.14
CA MET A 288 -11.34 -18.58 -13.80
C MET A 288 -10.16 -18.86 -14.74
N GLY A 289 -9.67 -20.12 -14.79
CA GLY A 289 -8.52 -20.49 -15.63
C GLY A 289 -7.22 -19.84 -15.16
N LEU A 290 -7.09 -19.53 -13.87
CA LEU A 290 -5.89 -18.89 -13.32
C LEU A 290 -4.78 -19.90 -12.98
N ILE A 291 -5.09 -21.19 -12.94
CA ILE A 291 -4.10 -22.25 -12.73
C ILE A 291 -3.38 -22.50 -14.06
N PRO A 292 -2.05 -22.39 -14.12
CA PRO A 292 -1.29 -22.70 -15.33
C PRO A 292 -1.58 -24.13 -15.78
N ASP A 293 -2.00 -24.34 -17.01
CA ASP A 293 -2.30 -25.67 -17.53
C ASP A 293 -1.02 -26.48 -17.83
N LEU A 294 -1.16 -27.76 -18.18
CA LEU A 294 0.00 -28.62 -18.44
C LEU A 294 0.86 -28.10 -19.62
N ALA A 295 0.24 -27.51 -20.64
CA ALA A 295 0.96 -27.01 -21.81
C ALA A 295 1.78 -25.75 -21.43
N GLU A 296 1.19 -24.85 -20.66
CA GLU A 296 1.85 -23.66 -20.14
C GLU A 296 2.98 -24.01 -19.16
N GLN A 297 2.77 -24.99 -18.29
CA GLN A 297 3.80 -25.51 -17.40
C GLN A 297 4.98 -26.10 -18.18
N MET A 298 4.71 -26.90 -19.21
CA MET A 298 5.75 -27.46 -20.07
C MET A 298 6.49 -26.37 -20.84
N TYR A 299 5.77 -25.37 -21.38
CA TYR A 299 6.35 -24.24 -22.07
C TYR A 299 7.31 -23.45 -21.18
N LEU A 300 6.87 -23.06 -19.98
CA LEU A 300 7.69 -22.32 -19.02
C LEU A 300 8.99 -23.07 -18.69
N ARG A 301 8.93 -24.40 -18.53
CA ARG A 301 10.12 -25.23 -18.30
C ARG A 301 11.09 -25.32 -19.47
N THR A 302 10.63 -25.01 -20.69
CA THR A 302 11.50 -25.03 -21.89
C THR A 302 12.32 -23.75 -22.04
N ILE A 303 11.94 -22.67 -21.35
CA ILE A 303 12.63 -21.38 -21.43
C ILE A 303 13.85 -21.42 -20.48
N PRO A 304 15.07 -21.16 -20.98
CA PRO A 304 16.27 -21.14 -20.14
C PRO A 304 16.26 -19.94 -19.19
N GLY A 305 16.71 -20.14 -17.95
CA GLY A 305 16.81 -19.09 -16.93
C GLY A 305 16.37 -19.57 -15.55
N SER A 306 16.45 -18.69 -14.54
CA SER A 306 15.80 -18.88 -13.24
C SER A 306 14.41 -18.24 -13.18
N VAL A 307 14.10 -17.37 -14.15
CA VAL A 307 12.84 -16.63 -14.26
C VAL A 307 12.31 -16.79 -15.68
N GLN A 308 11.09 -17.28 -15.80
CA GLN A 308 10.38 -17.45 -17.06
C GLN A 308 9.00 -16.83 -16.99
N PHE A 309 8.55 -16.22 -18.08
CA PHE A 309 7.21 -15.65 -18.20
C PHE A 309 6.51 -16.22 -19.43
N SER A 310 5.24 -16.57 -19.23
CA SER A 310 4.35 -16.96 -20.31
C SER A 310 3.78 -15.69 -20.95
N PRO A 311 3.91 -15.50 -22.27
CA PRO A 311 3.24 -14.41 -22.98
C PRO A 311 1.73 -14.66 -23.13
N TRP A 312 1.19 -15.74 -22.55
CA TRP A 312 -0.14 -16.25 -22.83
C TRP A 312 -1.19 -15.60 -21.91
N ALA A 313 -2.00 -14.68 -22.47
CA ALA A 313 -3.27 -14.25 -21.88
C ALA A 313 -4.20 -13.47 -22.82
N SER A 314 -4.20 -13.78 -24.12
CA SER A 314 -5.21 -13.18 -25.03
C SER A 314 -6.54 -13.95 -25.02
N SER A 315 -6.57 -15.22 -24.59
CA SER A 315 -7.74 -16.09 -24.75
C SER A 315 -8.72 -16.11 -23.57
N ILE A 316 -8.37 -15.62 -22.37
CA ILE A 316 -9.30 -15.63 -21.21
C ILE A 316 -10.50 -14.70 -21.44
N LYS A 317 -10.35 -13.67 -22.30
CA LYS A 317 -11.47 -12.80 -22.70
C LYS A 317 -12.42 -13.45 -23.71
N GLU A 318 -11.98 -14.50 -24.40
CA GLU A 318 -12.79 -15.24 -25.38
C GLU A 318 -13.35 -16.50 -24.73
N HIS A 319 -14.37 -16.34 -23.88
CA HIS A 319 -15.30 -17.35 -23.34
C HIS A 319 -14.74 -18.73 -22.91
N PRO A 320 -14.98 -19.20 -21.66
CA PRO A 320 -14.72 -20.59 -21.32
C PRO A 320 -15.55 -21.51 -22.24
N ASN A 321 -14.86 -22.41 -22.93
CA ASN A 321 -15.46 -23.38 -23.84
C ASN A 321 -16.49 -24.23 -23.06
N PRO A 322 -17.80 -24.17 -23.37
CA PRO A 322 -18.86 -24.81 -22.57
C PRO A 322 -18.86 -26.35 -22.62
N GLY A 323 -17.88 -26.98 -23.27
CA GLY A 323 -17.77 -28.43 -23.44
C GLY A 323 -16.92 -29.18 -22.40
N SER A 324 -16.06 -28.48 -21.66
CA SER A 324 -15.37 -29.05 -20.49
C SER A 324 -16.23 -28.77 -19.28
N GLY A 325 -16.65 -29.78 -18.50
CA GLY A 325 -17.57 -29.68 -17.36
C GLY A 325 -17.10 -28.82 -16.16
N HIS A 326 -16.46 -27.68 -16.40
CA HIS A 326 -16.10 -26.67 -15.43
C HIS A 326 -17.34 -25.86 -15.03
N VAL A 327 -17.49 -25.66 -13.73
CA VAL A 327 -18.51 -24.81 -13.13
C VAL A 327 -18.25 -23.37 -13.57
N SER A 328 -19.30 -22.64 -13.97
CA SER A 328 -19.19 -21.21 -14.31
C SER A 328 -18.58 -20.44 -13.12
N PRO A 329 -17.65 -19.49 -13.32
CA PRO A 329 -17.11 -18.64 -12.26
C PRO A 329 -18.21 -17.97 -11.43
N TRP A 330 -19.32 -17.58 -12.07
CA TRP A 330 -20.47 -16.99 -11.40
C TRP A 330 -21.22 -17.98 -10.50
N VAL A 331 -21.29 -19.25 -10.88
CA VAL A 331 -21.90 -20.30 -10.06
C VAL A 331 -21.01 -20.60 -8.87
N ALA A 332 -19.69 -20.72 -9.07
CA ALA A 332 -18.74 -20.90 -7.98
C ALA A 332 -18.74 -19.70 -7.00
N LEU A 333 -18.82 -18.47 -7.52
CA LEU A 333 -18.92 -17.25 -6.72
C LEU A 333 -20.24 -17.16 -5.96
N HIS A 334 -21.36 -17.55 -6.57
CA HIS A 334 -22.65 -17.60 -5.90
C HIS A 334 -22.71 -18.68 -4.81
N ASP A 335 -22.16 -19.87 -5.07
CA ASP A 335 -22.09 -20.96 -4.09
C ASP A 335 -21.19 -20.58 -2.90
N LEU A 336 -20.08 -19.89 -3.20
CA LEU A 336 -19.27 -19.23 -2.19
C LEU A 336 -20.13 -18.28 -1.36
N VAL A 337 -20.78 -17.28 -1.96
CA VAL A 337 -21.57 -16.28 -1.21
C VAL A 337 -22.66 -16.94 -0.38
N LYS A 338 -23.32 -17.99 -0.89
CA LYS A 338 -24.27 -18.79 -0.10
C LYS A 338 -23.62 -19.44 1.11
N GLU A 339 -22.44 -20.02 0.94
CA GLU A 339 -21.68 -20.59 2.05
C GLU A 339 -21.26 -19.51 3.06
N MET A 340 -20.85 -18.33 2.58
CA MET A 340 -20.54 -17.17 3.41
C MET A 340 -21.74 -16.78 4.28
N THR A 341 -22.90 -16.56 3.66
CA THR A 341 -24.13 -16.11 4.35
C THR A 341 -24.69 -17.17 5.30
N PHE A 342 -24.61 -18.46 4.95
CA PHE A 342 -25.14 -19.54 5.79
C PHE A 342 -24.33 -19.76 7.08
N ARG A 343 -23.02 -19.50 7.06
CA ARG A 343 -22.17 -19.55 8.26
C ARG A 343 -22.52 -18.45 9.26
N SER A 344 -22.82 -17.24 8.78
CA SER A 344 -23.21 -16.07 9.60
C SER A 344 -24.45 -16.32 10.47
N LEU A 345 -25.48 -16.98 9.92
CA LEU A 345 -26.75 -17.23 10.61
C LEU A 345 -26.65 -18.14 11.84
N ARG A 346 -25.51 -18.82 12.05
CA ARG A 346 -25.30 -19.70 13.20
C ARG A 346 -24.75 -18.98 14.44
N ASP A 347 -24.21 -17.78 14.29
CA ASP A 347 -23.35 -17.17 15.31
C ASP A 347 -23.97 -15.98 16.11
N ASP A 348 -25.15 -15.45 15.75
CA ASP A 348 -25.66 -14.22 16.39
C ASP A 348 -26.83 -14.40 17.39
N LYS A 349 -26.62 -13.87 18.61
CA LYS A 349 -27.67 -13.41 19.55
C LYS A 349 -27.75 -11.87 19.50
N PRO A 350 -28.94 -11.25 19.46
CA PRO A 350 -29.07 -9.80 19.26
C PRO A 350 -29.05 -9.00 20.57
N PHE A 351 -28.56 -7.76 20.53
CA PHE A 351 -28.74 -6.77 21.60
C PHE A 351 -29.27 -5.42 21.10
N CYS A 352 -30.48 -5.13 21.57
CA CYS A 352 -31.11 -3.88 22.02
C CYS A 352 -31.32 -2.66 21.10
N SER A 353 -32.54 -2.13 21.20
CA SER A 353 -33.18 -1.07 20.41
C SER A 353 -33.37 0.25 21.18
N THR A 354 -33.72 1.31 20.41
CA THR A 354 -34.48 2.56 20.73
C THR A 354 -33.72 3.85 21.11
N PRO A 355 -34.33 5.06 21.01
CA PRO A 355 -35.00 5.67 19.84
C PRO A 355 -34.65 7.18 19.59
N ASP A 356 -35.19 7.71 18.49
CA ASP A 356 -34.90 8.95 17.72
C ASP A 356 -35.14 10.35 18.35
N ALA A 357 -34.50 11.37 17.73
CA ALA A 357 -34.92 12.78 17.71
C ALA A 357 -34.49 13.46 16.38
N PRO A 358 -35.17 14.54 15.90
CA PRO A 358 -35.31 14.87 14.48
C PRO A 358 -34.31 15.91 13.93
N ALA A 359 -34.21 15.93 12.59
CA ALA A 359 -33.25 16.66 11.76
C ALA A 359 -33.76 18.01 11.24
N ASP A 360 -32.84 18.97 11.07
CA ASP A 360 -33.01 20.22 10.31
C ASP A 360 -32.38 20.08 8.90
N GLU A 361 -33.06 20.59 7.88
CA GLU A 361 -32.64 20.61 6.46
C GLU A 361 -31.57 21.68 6.15
N PRO A 362 -30.59 21.42 5.26
CA PRO A 362 -29.63 22.42 4.81
C PRO A 362 -29.84 22.92 3.37
N GLU A 363 -29.39 24.16 3.15
CA GLU A 363 -29.29 24.87 1.87
C GLU A 363 -28.16 24.33 0.94
N PRO A 364 -28.23 24.56 -0.39
CA PRO A 364 -27.35 23.90 -1.38
C PRO A 364 -26.05 24.67 -1.70
N GLU A 365 -24.97 23.91 -1.95
CA GLU A 365 -23.65 24.36 -2.41
C GLU A 365 -23.28 23.90 -3.85
N PRO A 366 -22.27 24.51 -4.51
CA PRO A 366 -22.12 24.58 -5.97
C PRO A 366 -21.09 23.59 -6.59
N ALA A 367 -21.07 23.55 -7.93
CA ALA A 367 -20.43 22.53 -8.79
C ALA A 367 -18.88 22.66 -8.99
N PRO A 368 -18.17 21.57 -9.41
CA PRO A 368 -16.70 21.46 -9.42
C PRO A 368 -16.00 22.03 -10.67
N GLY A 369 -14.76 22.50 -10.51
CA GLY A 369 -13.93 23.15 -11.55
C GLY A 369 -12.78 22.29 -12.15
N PRO A 370 -12.06 22.82 -13.16
CA PRO A 370 -11.09 22.08 -14.00
C PRO A 370 -9.70 21.83 -13.36
N ALA A 371 -8.99 20.80 -13.86
CA ALA A 371 -7.67 20.34 -13.39
C ALA A 371 -6.54 21.37 -13.55
N LYS A 372 -5.60 21.39 -12.60
CA LYS A 372 -4.51 22.37 -12.50
C LYS A 372 -3.30 22.02 -13.41
N PRO A 373 -2.58 23.02 -13.95
CA PRO A 373 -1.40 22.81 -14.80
C PRO A 373 -0.13 22.41 -14.01
N PHE A 374 0.84 21.79 -14.70
CA PHE A 374 2.13 21.36 -14.13
C PHE A 374 2.94 22.55 -13.58
N PRO A 375 3.51 22.46 -12.35
CA PRO A 375 4.24 23.56 -11.74
C PRO A 375 5.52 23.97 -12.48
N PRO A 376 5.94 25.25 -12.40
CA PRO A 376 7.24 25.67 -12.90
C PRO A 376 8.40 24.93 -12.21
N VAL A 377 9.34 24.42 -13.00
CA VAL A 377 10.57 23.79 -12.49
C VAL A 377 11.60 24.83 -12.07
N GLU A 378 12.42 24.51 -11.06
CA GLU A 378 13.43 25.45 -10.56
C GLU A 378 14.60 25.63 -11.53
N LYS A 379 15.07 26.88 -11.62
CA LYS A 379 16.21 27.22 -12.46
C LYS A 379 17.47 26.48 -11.99
N TYR A 380 18.14 25.82 -12.92
CA TYR A 380 19.36 25.03 -12.67
C TYR A 380 19.17 23.74 -11.84
N SER A 381 17.93 23.29 -11.63
CA SER A 381 17.68 21.93 -11.12
C SER A 381 18.03 20.85 -12.12
N GLY A 382 18.07 21.18 -13.42
CA GLY A 382 18.28 20.21 -14.49
C GLY A 382 17.03 19.38 -14.84
N GLN A 383 15.93 19.56 -14.10
CA GLN A 383 14.61 19.04 -14.46
C GLN A 383 14.05 19.85 -15.62
N ARG A 384 13.52 19.17 -16.64
CA ARG A 384 12.87 19.82 -17.80
C ARG A 384 11.41 20.14 -17.46
N SER A 385 10.84 21.14 -18.15
CA SER A 385 9.42 21.45 -17.99
C SER A 385 8.54 20.23 -18.32
N GLY A 386 7.61 19.87 -17.45
CA GLY A 386 6.75 18.69 -17.57
C GLY A 386 7.43 17.34 -17.30
N GLU A 387 8.72 17.33 -16.90
CA GLU A 387 9.46 16.10 -16.63
C GLU A 387 9.15 15.58 -15.21
N THR A 388 8.69 14.34 -15.10
CA THR A 388 8.46 13.68 -13.81
C THR A 388 9.78 13.25 -13.15
N MET A 389 9.78 13.04 -11.83
CA MET A 389 10.95 12.52 -11.11
C MET A 389 11.47 11.20 -11.71
N THR A 390 10.58 10.25 -12.03
CA THR A 390 10.95 8.97 -12.64
C THR A 390 11.61 9.15 -14.02
N SER A 391 11.06 10.03 -14.86
CA SER A 391 11.63 10.30 -16.19
C SER A 391 12.97 11.04 -16.12
N PHE A 392 13.14 11.95 -15.15
CA PHE A 392 14.43 12.59 -14.86
C PHE A 392 15.48 11.55 -14.46
N LEU A 393 15.17 10.68 -13.49
CA LEU A 393 16.11 9.66 -13.00
C LEU A 393 16.47 8.66 -14.10
N ALA A 394 15.50 8.22 -14.90
CA ALA A 394 15.76 7.35 -16.06
C ALA A 394 16.68 8.02 -17.09
N ARG A 395 16.47 9.31 -17.39
CA ARG A 395 17.34 10.09 -18.29
C ARG A 395 18.77 10.20 -17.73
N ARG A 396 18.91 10.39 -16.42
CA ARG A 396 20.21 10.43 -15.73
C ARG A 396 20.92 9.07 -15.79
N ALA A 397 20.20 7.98 -15.55
CA ALA A 397 20.72 6.62 -15.69
C ALA A 397 21.28 6.37 -17.11
N GLY A 398 20.51 6.69 -18.16
CA GLY A 398 20.99 6.55 -19.54
C GLY A 398 22.19 7.46 -19.88
N ALA A 399 22.33 8.61 -19.23
CA ALA A 399 23.52 9.45 -19.39
C ALA A 399 24.76 8.84 -18.70
N ARG A 400 24.59 8.19 -17.54
CA ARG A 400 25.67 7.46 -16.84
C ARG A 400 26.18 6.29 -17.67
N GLU A 401 25.29 5.50 -18.27
CA GLU A 401 25.68 4.38 -19.15
C GLU A 401 26.53 4.85 -20.34
N LYS A 402 26.12 5.94 -21.00
CA LYS A 402 26.89 6.54 -22.11
C LYS A 402 28.25 7.07 -21.65
N ALA A 403 28.30 7.66 -20.46
CA ALA A 403 29.55 8.15 -19.89
C ALA A 403 30.51 7.00 -19.55
N MET A 404 30.02 5.91 -18.96
CA MET A 404 30.83 4.71 -18.69
C MET A 404 31.37 4.06 -19.98
N ALA A 405 30.57 4.03 -21.05
CA ALA A 405 31.00 3.45 -22.31
C ALA A 405 32.12 4.26 -23.01
N SER A 406 32.34 5.53 -22.62
CA SER A 406 33.28 6.44 -23.26
C SER A 406 34.34 7.01 -22.32
N GLU A 407 34.42 6.50 -21.08
CA GLU A 407 35.38 6.99 -20.09
C GLU A 407 36.82 6.56 -20.40
N ASN A 408 37.77 7.48 -20.21
CA ASN A 408 39.20 7.17 -20.20
C ASN A 408 39.68 6.85 -18.77
N GLU A 409 40.92 6.38 -18.63
CA GLU A 409 41.47 5.94 -17.34
C GLU A 409 41.44 7.03 -16.25
N GLN A 410 41.69 8.29 -16.62
CA GLN A 410 41.61 9.40 -15.67
C GLN A 410 40.17 9.69 -15.23
N GLN A 411 39.20 9.54 -16.13
CA GLN A 411 37.78 9.71 -15.83
C GLN A 411 37.28 8.58 -14.95
N LYS A 412 37.70 7.34 -15.24
CA LYS A 412 37.42 6.16 -14.44
C LYS A 412 37.93 6.32 -13.00
N GLN A 413 39.19 6.72 -12.83
CA GLN A 413 39.75 7.00 -11.49
C GLN A 413 38.96 8.09 -10.74
N ARG A 414 38.54 9.16 -11.43
CA ARG A 414 37.69 10.20 -10.81
C ARG A 414 36.31 9.68 -10.42
N ARG A 415 35.71 8.80 -11.21
CA ARG A 415 34.43 8.16 -10.90
C ARG A 415 34.57 7.26 -9.68
N GLU A 416 35.56 6.36 -9.67
CA GLU A 416 35.83 5.46 -8.55
C GLU A 416 36.09 6.25 -7.25
N GLN A 417 36.87 7.33 -7.32
CA GLN A 417 37.09 8.20 -6.15
C GLN A 417 35.80 8.88 -5.65
N ARG A 418 34.93 9.30 -6.57
CA ARG A 418 33.64 9.92 -6.24
C ARG A 418 32.68 8.93 -5.60
N GLU A 419 32.57 7.74 -6.16
CA GLU A 419 31.74 6.65 -5.65
C GLU A 419 32.24 6.19 -4.28
N ALA A 420 33.56 6.05 -4.09
CA ALA A 420 34.16 5.72 -2.80
C ALA A 420 33.93 6.80 -1.75
N ASN A 421 33.97 8.09 -2.13
CA ASN A 421 33.63 9.17 -1.21
C ASN A 421 32.13 9.17 -0.88
N ALA A 422 31.26 8.92 -1.87
CA ALA A 422 29.82 8.88 -1.68
C ALA A 422 29.37 7.71 -0.79
N SER A 423 30.02 6.55 -0.89
CA SER A 423 29.72 5.37 -0.07
C SER A 423 30.05 5.56 1.41
N THR A 424 30.78 6.62 1.79
CA THR A 424 30.99 6.94 3.22
C THR A 424 29.74 7.48 3.92
N GLY A 425 28.71 7.86 3.16
CA GLY A 425 27.47 8.44 3.72
C GLY A 425 27.64 9.83 4.34
N ALA A 426 28.85 10.41 4.29
CA ALA A 426 29.14 11.70 4.91
C ALA A 426 28.46 12.87 4.18
N VAL A 427 28.02 13.87 4.96
CA VAL A 427 27.44 15.10 4.42
C VAL A 427 28.43 15.77 3.45
N PRO A 428 28.02 16.14 2.23
CA PRO A 428 28.91 16.80 1.28
C PRO A 428 29.45 18.14 1.80
N GLY A 429 30.77 18.31 1.80
CA GLY A 429 31.42 19.56 2.20
C GLY A 429 31.26 20.72 1.19
N LYS A 430 31.83 21.89 1.50
CA LYS A 430 31.73 23.13 0.69
C LYS A 430 32.20 23.00 -0.77
N THR A 431 33.12 22.08 -1.06
CA THR A 431 33.62 21.79 -2.41
C THR A 431 33.12 20.44 -2.94
N GLY A 432 32.31 19.74 -2.15
CA GLY A 432 31.78 18.41 -2.47
C GLY A 432 30.58 18.44 -3.41
N ALA A 433 29.95 17.27 -3.52
CA ALA A 433 28.74 17.04 -4.30
C ALA A 433 27.62 18.03 -3.93
N ARG A 434 26.77 18.37 -4.90
CA ARG A 434 25.59 19.21 -4.64
C ARG A 434 24.41 18.35 -4.21
N VAL A 435 23.63 18.83 -3.26
CA VAL A 435 22.41 18.14 -2.78
C VAL A 435 21.17 18.81 -3.35
N TYR A 436 20.29 17.99 -3.92
CA TYR A 436 18.98 18.37 -4.42
C TYR A 436 17.89 17.58 -3.70
N VAL A 437 16.79 18.26 -3.38
CA VAL A 437 15.62 17.70 -2.72
C VAL A 437 14.49 17.61 -3.73
N TRP A 438 13.76 16.50 -3.73
CA TRP A 438 12.52 16.36 -4.49
C TRP A 438 11.32 16.70 -3.61
N GLU A 439 10.61 17.76 -3.97
CA GLU A 439 9.44 18.25 -3.25
C GLU A 439 8.16 18.02 -4.05
N LEU A 440 7.12 17.47 -3.42
CA LEU A 440 5.82 17.29 -4.07
C LEU A 440 5.06 18.63 -4.11
N ARG A 441 4.82 19.16 -5.31
CA ARG A 441 4.06 20.40 -5.56
C ARG A 441 2.97 20.14 -6.60
N ASP A 442 1.72 20.46 -6.27
CA ASP A 442 0.54 20.22 -7.13
C ASP A 442 0.49 18.81 -7.77
N GLY A 443 0.85 17.78 -6.99
CA GLY A 443 0.86 16.38 -7.46
C GLY A 443 2.08 15.97 -8.29
N HIS A 444 3.05 16.87 -8.47
CA HIS A 444 4.28 16.62 -9.23
C HIS A 444 5.52 16.83 -8.35
N TYR A 445 6.48 15.91 -8.42
CA TYR A 445 7.76 16.09 -7.75
C TYR A 445 8.64 17.08 -8.52
N ILE A 446 9.02 18.16 -7.85
CA ILE A 446 9.87 19.22 -8.37
C ILE A 446 11.24 19.16 -7.66
N ARG A 447 12.30 19.15 -8.45
CA ARG A 447 13.69 19.09 -7.96
C ARG A 447 14.18 20.50 -7.61
N THR A 448 14.59 20.69 -6.37
CA THR A 448 15.05 21.97 -5.82
C THR A 448 16.45 21.83 -5.23
N ALA A 449 17.30 22.85 -5.38
CA ALA A 449 18.61 22.84 -4.74
C ALA A 449 18.48 23.07 -3.23
N ALA A 450 19.06 22.20 -2.40
CA ALA A 450 18.92 22.29 -0.93
C ALA A 450 19.51 23.59 -0.34
N GLY A 451 20.53 24.16 -0.98
CA GLY A 451 21.35 25.24 -0.42
C GLY A 451 22.45 24.69 0.50
N ARG A 452 23.70 25.14 0.32
CA ARG A 452 24.86 24.56 1.02
C ARG A 452 24.82 24.76 2.54
N ASP A 453 24.16 25.81 2.99
CA ASP A 453 23.90 26.13 4.40
C ASP A 453 22.95 25.15 5.08
N LYS A 454 22.19 24.37 4.30
CA LYS A 454 21.17 23.42 4.80
C LYS A 454 21.54 21.96 4.55
N TYR A 455 22.76 21.68 4.09
CA TYR A 455 23.13 20.31 3.73
C TYR A 455 23.05 19.38 4.92
N GLU A 456 23.53 19.77 6.10
CA GLU A 456 23.44 18.95 7.32
C GLU A 456 21.98 18.64 7.68
N ASP A 457 21.13 19.67 7.77
CA ASP A 457 19.70 19.51 8.09
C ASP A 457 18.96 18.61 7.10
N VAL A 458 19.20 18.82 5.80
CA VAL A 458 18.60 18.03 4.73
C VAL A 458 19.13 16.60 4.80
N TRP A 459 20.43 16.41 4.97
CA TRP A 459 21.04 15.09 5.01
C TRP A 459 20.49 14.25 6.16
N GLU A 460 20.40 14.82 7.37
CA GLU A 460 19.84 14.18 8.56
C GLU A 460 18.32 13.97 8.52
N SER A 461 17.63 14.47 7.49
CA SER A 461 16.19 14.28 7.31
C SER A 461 15.84 13.12 6.39
N TYR A 462 16.85 12.44 5.82
CA TYR A 462 16.66 11.29 4.94
C TYR A 462 17.59 10.16 5.37
N SER A 463 17.12 8.90 5.34
CA SER A 463 17.97 7.72 5.54
C SER A 463 18.99 7.55 4.41
N GLU A 464 19.96 6.63 4.56
CA GLU A 464 20.89 6.32 3.47
C GLU A 464 20.17 5.79 2.22
N SER A 465 19.15 4.94 2.42
CA SER A 465 18.31 4.42 1.33
C SER A 465 17.47 5.49 0.62
N GLN A 466 17.21 6.62 1.28
CA GLN A 466 16.50 7.77 0.71
C GLN A 466 17.39 8.74 -0.07
N ARG A 467 18.67 8.40 -0.28
CA ARG A 467 19.66 9.24 -0.96
C ARG A 467 20.20 8.51 -2.17
N ILE A 468 20.06 9.10 -3.35
CA ILE A 468 20.60 8.57 -4.60
C ILE A 468 21.77 9.44 -5.05
N TYR A 469 22.95 8.84 -5.17
CA TYR A 469 24.13 9.52 -5.71
C TYR A 469 24.25 9.35 -7.22
N ASP A 470 24.60 10.45 -7.91
CA ASP A 470 24.99 10.45 -9.31
C ASP A 470 26.41 10.99 -9.48
N TRP A 471 27.35 10.06 -9.69
CA TRP A 471 28.77 10.33 -9.90
C TRP A 471 29.06 11.19 -11.13
N ASN A 472 28.21 11.14 -12.16
CA ASN A 472 28.47 11.76 -13.46
C ASN A 472 28.43 13.29 -13.34
N THR A 473 27.45 13.84 -12.62
CA THR A 473 27.42 15.28 -12.31
C THR A 473 27.77 15.63 -10.87
N ASN A 474 28.16 14.63 -10.07
CA ASN A 474 28.57 14.81 -8.68
C ASN A 474 27.44 15.46 -7.86
N GLU A 475 26.27 14.83 -7.90
CA GLU A 475 25.04 15.30 -7.27
C GLU A 475 24.40 14.20 -6.44
N TRP A 476 23.78 14.60 -5.33
CA TRP A 476 22.89 13.79 -4.54
C TRP A 476 21.46 14.25 -4.75
N ASP A 477 20.58 13.28 -4.92
CA ASP A 477 19.14 13.45 -4.95
C ASP A 477 18.56 12.79 -3.71
N VAL A 478 17.85 13.57 -2.89
CA VAL A 478 17.16 13.07 -1.69
C VAL A 478 15.66 13.21 -1.85
N CYS A 479 14.93 12.17 -1.45
CA CYS A 479 13.48 12.16 -1.53
C CYS A 479 12.93 11.15 -0.53
N GLY A 480 11.83 11.51 0.15
CA GLY A 480 11.13 10.58 1.04
C GLY A 480 10.50 9.39 0.32
N ALA A 481 10.37 9.48 -1.01
CA ALA A 481 9.89 8.38 -1.85
C ALA A 481 11.00 7.43 -2.33
N PHE A 482 12.26 7.65 -1.92
CA PHE A 482 13.39 6.75 -2.22
C PHE A 482 13.58 5.70 -1.11
N GLY A 483 14.22 4.56 -1.43
CA GLY A 483 14.61 3.53 -0.46
C GLY A 483 13.56 2.46 -0.13
N THR A 484 14.00 1.44 0.62
CA THR A 484 13.17 0.40 1.28
C THR A 484 13.37 0.50 2.81
N ASN A 485 12.34 0.16 3.59
CA ASN A 485 12.20 0.50 5.01
C ASN A 485 13.15 -0.21 6.01
N GLU A 486 14.26 -0.80 5.58
CA GLU A 486 15.12 -1.61 6.47
C GLU A 486 16.05 -0.77 7.37
N ASP A 487 16.34 0.49 7.02
CA ASP A 487 17.36 1.32 7.71
C ASP A 487 16.80 2.28 8.79
N GLU A 488 15.51 2.23 9.14
CA GLU A 488 14.90 3.12 10.16
C GLU A 488 15.09 2.63 11.63
N GLN A 489 15.77 1.50 11.85
CA GLN A 489 15.98 0.93 13.20
C GLN A 489 17.03 1.65 14.07
N ASP A 490 17.84 2.58 13.51
CA ASP A 490 18.90 3.27 14.26
C ASP A 490 18.45 4.55 15.00
N LEU A 491 17.16 4.90 14.93
CA LEU A 491 16.57 5.89 15.84
C LEU A 491 16.35 5.23 17.21
N ARG A 492 17.34 5.37 18.11
CA ARG A 492 17.31 4.86 19.49
C ARG A 492 15.92 5.06 20.14
N PRO A 493 15.30 4.02 20.71
CA PRO A 493 13.97 4.12 21.30
C PRO A 493 14.02 5.04 22.53
N TYR A 494 13.24 6.12 22.49
CA TYR A 494 12.90 6.87 23.70
C TYR A 494 12.03 5.97 24.57
N THR A 495 12.56 5.58 25.73
CA THR A 495 11.77 4.96 26.80
C THR A 495 10.60 5.88 27.12
N VAL A 496 9.38 5.36 26.96
CA VAL A 496 8.16 5.93 27.52
C VAL A 496 8.41 6.05 29.03
N ILE A 497 8.52 7.28 29.53
CA ILE A 497 8.53 7.52 30.96
C ILE A 497 7.08 7.39 31.38
N ASP A 498 6.74 6.26 32.01
CA ASP A 498 5.50 6.08 32.75
C ASP A 498 5.43 7.17 33.83
N PHE A 499 4.67 8.22 33.56
CA PHE A 499 4.18 9.12 34.59
C PHE A 499 2.78 8.65 34.95
N ASP A 500 2.69 7.89 36.03
CA ASP A 500 1.54 7.91 36.95
C ASP A 500 1.92 7.18 38.24
N ASN A 501 2.25 7.96 39.28
CA ASN A 501 1.66 7.90 40.62
C ASN A 501 2.44 8.82 41.57
N GLU A 502 1.92 10.05 41.73
CA GLU A 502 2.06 10.78 42.99
C GLU A 502 0.98 10.26 43.96
N GLU A 503 1.42 9.79 45.14
CA GLU A 503 0.94 10.14 46.49
C GLU A 503 1.04 8.99 47.49
N ASP A 504 1.30 9.39 48.74
CA ASP A 504 1.37 8.64 50.00
C ASP A 504 2.59 7.75 50.27
N ASP A 505 3.62 8.33 50.92
CA ASP A 505 3.74 8.12 52.36
C ASP A 505 4.77 9.08 52.99
N ALA A 506 4.23 10.00 53.81
CA ALA A 506 4.99 10.69 54.83
C ALA A 506 5.30 9.72 55.99
N LEU A 507 6.53 9.80 56.50
CA LEU A 507 7.02 9.47 57.87
C LEU A 507 8.20 8.50 57.88
N HIS A 508 9.42 9.04 57.93
CA HIS A 508 10.38 8.63 58.96
C HIS A 508 11.41 9.74 59.24
N THR A 509 11.46 10.14 60.50
CA THR A 509 12.54 10.95 61.09
C THR A 509 13.76 10.06 61.36
N PRO A 510 14.98 10.65 61.45
CA PRO A 510 16.21 9.88 61.52
C PRO A 510 16.54 9.50 62.97
N HIS A 511 16.93 8.24 63.17
CA HIS A 511 17.80 7.79 64.26
C HIS A 511 18.84 6.82 63.74
#